data_AF-A0ABD3MFL4-F1
#
_entry.id   AF-A0ABD3MFL4-F1
#
_cell.length_a   1.000
_cell.length_b   1.000
_cell.length_c   1.000
_cell.angle_alpha   90.00
_cell.angle_beta   90.00
_cell.angle_gamma   90.00
#
_symmetry.space_group_name_H-M   'P 1'
#
loop_
_entity.id
_entity.type
_entity.pdbx_description
1 polymer ?
#
loop_
_entity_poly.entity_id
_entity_poly.type
_entity_poly.pdbx_seq_one_letter_code
_entity_poly.pdbx_strand_id
1 'polypeptide(L)'
;MRDAAMPKLVDVIFLDIDGVLLPFGGGARIGDRQQHNELTRHTEGCIFPDRTMEALTTLLTRLNASGEEATNDDASSSLSSYHAKLVLSSTWRARPEFVEDILSSFRAYAIARGREDATVLRVWKSHSDSFFDVTDPNYHATRHEEILNWVWTKANNAREEYIVRSWIALDDEDLVNVEGRVLPEAIKHAVKTESSVGLTLTEVCLGVRLIETQIREFHLMKRKI
;
A
#
# COMPACT_ATOMS: atom_id res chain seq x y z
N MET A 1 29.46 16.85 -19.62
CA MET A 1 28.91 15.63 -18.99
C MET A 1 27.67 16.07 -18.25
N ARG A 2 26.50 15.47 -18.50
CA ARG A 2 25.30 15.76 -17.69
C ARG A 2 25.46 14.98 -16.39
N ASP A 3 25.34 15.64 -15.25
CA ASP A 3 25.23 14.94 -13.97
C ASP A 3 24.03 14.01 -14.05
N ALA A 4 24.28 12.70 -14.06
CA ALA A 4 23.23 11.72 -14.01
C ALA A 4 22.57 11.84 -12.63
N ALA A 5 21.35 12.37 -12.60
CA ALA A 5 20.58 12.44 -11.36
C ALA A 5 20.47 11.03 -10.77
N MET A 6 20.74 10.89 -9.47
CA MET A 6 20.55 9.62 -8.79
C MET A 6 19.07 9.22 -8.84
N PRO A 7 18.75 7.95 -9.14
CA PRO A 7 17.37 7.48 -9.15
C PRO A 7 16.75 7.61 -7.75
N LYS A 8 15.47 7.97 -7.70
CA LYS A 8 14.73 8.15 -6.44
C LYS A 8 14.46 6.80 -5.78
N LEU A 9 14.64 6.68 -4.48
CA LEU A 9 14.20 5.47 -3.77
C LEU A 9 12.70 5.56 -3.47
N VAL A 10 11.98 4.46 -3.67
CA VAL A 10 10.54 4.36 -3.39
C VAL A 10 10.23 3.12 -2.56
N ASP A 11 9.27 3.24 -1.66
CA ASP A 11 8.65 2.10 -0.98
C ASP A 11 7.28 1.85 -1.60
N VAL A 12 6.93 0.60 -1.85
CA VAL A 12 5.73 0.23 -2.62
C VAL A 12 4.75 -0.57 -1.78
N ILE A 13 3.46 -0.27 -1.91
CA ILE A 13 2.36 -1.05 -1.35
C ILE A 13 1.53 -1.53 -2.53
N PHE A 14 1.54 -2.83 -2.78
CA PHE A 14 0.57 -3.46 -3.68
C PHE A 14 -0.75 -3.59 -2.93
N LEU A 15 -1.81 -3.05 -3.53
CA LEU A 15 -3.11 -2.93 -2.90
C LEU A 15 -4.14 -3.75 -3.66
N ASP A 16 -4.70 -4.77 -3.01
CA ASP A 16 -6.02 -5.30 -3.39
C ASP A 16 -7.16 -4.43 -2.84
N ILE A 17 -8.34 -4.57 -3.43
CA ILE A 17 -9.59 -3.93 -3.04
C ILE A 17 -10.49 -4.94 -2.34
N ASP A 18 -10.83 -6.03 -3.02
CA ASP A 18 -11.70 -7.06 -2.49
C ASP A 18 -11.02 -7.70 -1.27
N GLY A 19 -11.74 -7.78 -0.14
CA GLY A 19 -11.25 -8.43 1.07
C GLY A 19 -10.16 -7.67 1.83
N VAL A 20 -9.67 -6.55 1.27
CA VAL A 20 -8.72 -5.63 1.90
C VAL A 20 -9.41 -4.31 2.26
N LEU A 21 -9.84 -3.53 1.26
CA LEU A 21 -10.58 -2.29 1.48
C LEU A 21 -12.09 -2.48 1.45
N LEU A 22 -12.56 -3.48 0.72
CA LEU A 22 -13.96 -3.83 0.58
C LEU A 22 -14.20 -5.24 1.15
N PRO A 23 -14.50 -5.36 2.45
CA PRO A 23 -14.77 -6.65 3.08
C PRO A 23 -16.03 -7.30 2.51
N PHE A 24 -16.00 -8.62 2.30
CA PHE A 24 -17.14 -9.38 1.78
C PHE A 24 -17.35 -10.71 2.54
N GLY A 25 -18.58 -11.22 2.55
CA GLY A 25 -18.93 -12.44 3.29
C GLY A 25 -19.21 -12.23 4.79
N GLY A 26 -19.06 -11.00 5.29
CA GLY A 26 -19.39 -10.57 6.67
C GLY A 26 -20.89 -10.43 6.93
N GLY A 27 -21.70 -11.37 6.45
CA GLY A 27 -23.11 -11.49 6.80
C GLY A 27 -23.24 -11.85 8.27
N ALA A 28 -23.32 -10.82 9.12
CA ALA A 28 -23.74 -10.82 10.52
C ALA A 28 -24.03 -12.21 11.12
N ARG A 29 -22.99 -12.92 11.58
CA ARG A 29 -23.13 -13.77 12.77
C ARG A 29 -23.00 -12.87 14.01
N ILE A 30 -23.79 -11.81 14.08
CA ILE A 30 -23.66 -10.78 15.12
C ILE A 30 -24.92 -10.79 15.97
N GLY A 31 -24.83 -11.49 17.11
CA GLY A 31 -25.74 -11.33 18.24
C GLY A 31 -25.51 -10.04 19.04
N ASP A 32 -24.46 -9.26 18.71
CA ASP A 32 -24.11 -8.01 19.39
C ASP A 32 -24.38 -6.77 18.52
N ARG A 33 -25.58 -6.20 18.66
CA ARG A 33 -26.02 -4.99 17.94
C ARG A 33 -25.06 -3.79 18.01
N GLN A 34 -24.19 -3.71 19.02
CA GLN A 34 -23.26 -2.59 19.19
C GLN A 34 -22.07 -2.63 18.22
N GLN A 35 -21.53 -3.81 17.91
CA GLN A 35 -20.40 -3.89 16.95
C GLN A 35 -20.86 -3.57 15.52
N HIS A 36 -22.12 -3.81 15.19
CA HIS A 36 -22.64 -3.57 13.85
C HIS A 36 -22.54 -2.08 13.43
N ASN A 37 -22.82 -1.14 14.34
CA ASN A 37 -22.80 0.29 14.02
C ASN A 37 -21.40 0.85 13.70
N GLU A 38 -20.33 0.29 14.27
CA GLU A 38 -18.97 0.69 13.91
C GLU A 38 -18.52 0.04 12.60
N LEU A 39 -18.95 -1.20 12.34
CA LEU A 39 -18.64 -1.89 11.09
C LEU A 39 -19.29 -1.24 9.86
N THR A 40 -20.37 -0.46 10.02
CA THR A 40 -21.15 0.14 8.94
C THR A 40 -20.96 1.65 8.79
N ARG A 41 -19.95 2.27 9.43
CA ARG A 41 -19.66 3.68 9.18
C ARG A 41 -19.07 3.86 7.79
N HIS A 42 -19.66 4.78 7.03
CA HIS A 42 -19.22 5.14 5.69
C HIS A 42 -19.22 6.65 5.55
N THR A 43 -18.13 7.17 4.98
CA THR A 43 -18.05 8.52 4.47
C THR A 43 -18.90 8.63 3.20
N GLU A 44 -19.69 9.70 3.09
CA GLU A 44 -20.50 9.96 1.89
C GLU A 44 -19.61 10.03 0.63
N GLY A 45 -20.00 9.29 -0.41
CA GLY A 45 -19.23 9.19 -1.66
C GLY A 45 -18.00 8.27 -1.60
N CYS A 46 -17.73 7.63 -0.46
CA CYS A 46 -16.69 6.61 -0.33
C CYS A 46 -17.33 5.22 -0.34
N ILE A 47 -16.92 4.35 -1.27
CA ILE A 47 -17.44 2.98 -1.37
C ILE A 47 -16.86 2.04 -0.30
N PHE A 48 -15.80 2.45 0.38
CA PHE A 48 -15.11 1.66 1.40
C PHE A 48 -15.65 1.98 2.80
N PRO A 49 -15.68 0.99 3.72
CA PRO A 49 -15.91 1.27 5.13
C PRO A 49 -14.85 2.22 5.69
N ASP A 50 -15.27 3.13 6.57
CA ASP A 50 -14.35 4.10 7.18
C ASP A 50 -13.20 3.39 7.91
N ARG A 51 -13.45 2.24 8.55
CA ARG A 51 -12.43 1.49 9.29
C ARG A 51 -11.24 1.04 8.42
N THR A 52 -11.48 0.60 7.18
CA THR A 52 -10.40 0.12 6.29
C THR A 52 -9.64 1.30 5.72
N MET A 53 -10.34 2.42 5.45
CA MET A 53 -9.73 3.68 5.05
C MET A 53 -8.89 4.32 6.16
N GLU A 54 -9.34 4.27 7.41
CA GLU A 54 -8.59 4.69 8.60
C GLU A 54 -7.32 3.84 8.78
N ALA A 55 -7.43 2.52 8.61
CA ALA A 55 -6.29 1.61 8.67
C ALA A 55 -5.25 1.94 7.57
N LEU A 56 -5.69 2.08 6.32
CA LEU A 56 -4.80 2.43 5.20
C LEU A 56 -4.16 3.82 5.39
N THR A 57 -4.94 4.81 5.85
CA THR A 57 -4.42 6.14 6.19
C THR A 57 -3.35 6.06 7.28
N THR A 58 -3.58 5.24 8.31
CA THR A 58 -2.62 5.02 9.40
C THR A 58 -1.32 4.38 8.88
N LEU A 59 -1.42 3.38 8.00
CA LEU A 59 -0.26 2.76 7.36
C LEU A 59 0.57 3.79 6.60
N LEU A 60 -0.06 4.54 5.69
CA LEU A 60 0.63 5.56 4.89
C LEU A 60 1.25 6.66 5.77
N THR A 61 0.54 7.08 6.82
CA THR A 61 1.04 8.08 7.77
C THR A 61 2.30 7.60 8.48
N ARG A 62 2.28 6.37 8.99
CA ARG A 62 3.44 5.78 9.70
C ARG A 62 4.63 5.61 8.77
N LEU A 63 4.42 5.13 7.56
CA LEU A 63 5.50 4.96 6.57
C LEU A 63 6.12 6.30 6.15
N ASN A 64 5.31 7.37 6.06
CA ASN A 64 5.83 8.72 5.78
C ASN A 64 6.64 9.29 6.96
N ALA A 65 6.21 9.04 8.21
CA ALA A 65 6.88 9.55 9.40
C ALA A 65 8.27 8.90 9.62
N SER A 66 8.40 7.60 9.36
CA SER A 66 9.69 6.89 9.49
C SER A 66 10.78 7.41 8.55
N GLY A 67 10.44 8.23 7.55
CA GLY A 67 11.39 8.87 6.65
C GLY A 67 12.03 10.17 7.17
N GLU A 68 11.41 10.85 8.15
CA GLU A 68 11.82 12.20 8.56
C GLU A 68 12.82 12.24 9.74
N GLU A 69 12.91 11.19 10.56
CA GLU A 69 13.70 11.22 11.81
C GLU A 69 15.24 11.18 11.64
N ALA A 70 15.77 11.01 10.42
CA ALA A 70 17.19 10.72 10.21
C ALA A 70 18.09 11.95 9.90
N THR A 71 17.56 13.18 9.85
CA THR A 71 18.34 14.36 9.39
C THR A 71 18.33 15.51 10.39
N ASN A 72 19.03 15.38 11.52
CA ASN A 72 19.27 16.49 12.44
C ASN A 72 20.67 17.15 12.28
N ASP A 73 21.54 16.66 11.40
CA ASP A 73 22.97 17.06 11.42
C ASP A 73 23.55 17.71 10.14
N ASP A 74 22.78 18.01 9.08
CA ASP A 74 23.36 18.81 7.97
C ASP A 74 22.31 19.61 7.17
N ALA A 75 22.44 20.93 7.21
CA ALA A 75 21.46 21.92 6.76
C ALA A 75 21.34 22.08 5.22
N SER A 76 21.79 21.12 4.41
CA SER A 76 21.72 21.24 2.95
C SER A 76 21.36 19.97 2.17
N SER A 77 21.02 18.86 2.83
CA SER A 77 20.63 17.65 2.13
C SER A 77 19.13 17.66 1.85
N SER A 78 18.75 17.87 0.60
CA SER A 78 17.37 17.71 0.09
C SER A 78 16.98 16.22 0.08
N LEU A 79 17.01 15.58 1.25
CA LEU A 79 16.59 14.20 1.39
C LEU A 79 15.10 14.14 1.05
N SER A 80 14.83 13.51 -0.10
CA SER A 80 13.50 13.37 -0.65
C SER A 80 12.62 12.68 0.37
N SER A 81 11.55 13.35 0.80
CA SER A 81 10.50 12.72 1.59
C SER A 81 10.09 11.40 0.94
N TYR A 82 10.31 10.29 1.65
CA TYR A 82 9.99 8.96 1.17
C TYR A 82 8.49 8.74 1.37
N HIS A 83 7.72 8.98 0.33
CA HIS A 83 6.30 8.66 0.33
C HIS A 83 6.11 7.26 -0.22
N ALA A 84 5.54 6.39 0.62
CA ALA A 84 5.07 5.08 0.19
C ALA A 84 4.12 5.24 -1.01
N LYS A 85 4.25 4.37 -2.00
CA LYS A 85 3.54 4.43 -3.28
C LYS A 85 2.55 3.30 -3.40
N LEU A 86 1.31 3.63 -3.76
CA LEU A 86 0.28 2.63 -4.00
C LEU A 86 0.37 2.12 -5.43
N VAL A 87 0.54 0.81 -5.59
CA VAL A 87 0.39 0.10 -6.86
C VAL A 87 -0.90 -0.71 -6.79
N LEU A 88 -1.83 -0.48 -7.72
CA LEU A 88 -3.08 -1.22 -7.72
C LEU A 88 -2.83 -2.63 -8.30
N SER A 89 -3.04 -3.66 -7.47
CA SER A 89 -2.92 -5.06 -7.88
C SER A 89 -4.26 -5.79 -7.97
N SER A 90 -5.35 -5.16 -7.51
CA SER A 90 -6.71 -5.72 -7.55
C SER A 90 -7.23 -6.04 -8.95
N THR A 91 -8.11 -7.03 -9.09
CA THR A 91 -8.88 -7.32 -10.32
C THR A 91 -9.62 -6.10 -10.87
N TRP A 92 -9.95 -5.14 -10.01
CA TRP A 92 -10.61 -3.88 -10.36
C TRP A 92 -9.79 -3.04 -11.36
N ARG A 93 -8.46 -3.19 -11.39
CA ARG A 93 -7.58 -2.47 -12.32
C ARG A 93 -7.86 -2.75 -13.80
N ALA A 94 -8.53 -3.87 -14.11
CA ALA A 94 -8.89 -4.23 -15.48
C ALA A 94 -10.00 -3.35 -16.08
N ARG A 95 -10.68 -2.55 -15.25
CA ARG A 95 -11.82 -1.70 -15.65
C ARG A 95 -11.56 -0.25 -15.23
N PRO A 96 -11.31 0.67 -16.17
CA PRO A 96 -10.98 2.07 -15.84
C PRO A 96 -12.03 2.76 -14.96
N GLU A 97 -13.31 2.44 -15.14
CA GLU A 97 -14.39 2.98 -14.31
C GLU A 97 -14.29 2.57 -12.84
N PHE A 98 -13.81 1.35 -12.56
CA PHE A 98 -13.58 0.87 -11.20
C PHE A 98 -12.37 1.53 -10.57
N VAL A 99 -11.32 1.79 -11.36
CA VAL A 99 -10.18 2.61 -10.90
C VAL A 99 -10.64 4.00 -10.50
N GLU A 100 -11.51 4.62 -11.30
CA GLU A 100 -12.05 5.95 -11.01
C GLU A 100 -12.96 5.96 -9.76
N ASP A 101 -13.74 4.90 -9.52
CA ASP A 101 -14.54 4.74 -8.32
C ASP A 101 -13.66 4.65 -7.05
N ILE A 102 -12.52 3.94 -7.13
CA ILE A 102 -11.54 3.85 -6.03
C ILE A 102 -10.93 5.24 -5.75
N LEU A 103 -10.45 5.94 -6.79
CA LEU A 103 -9.83 7.26 -6.64
C LEU A 103 -10.83 8.31 -6.14
N SER A 104 -12.08 8.26 -6.62
CA SER A 104 -13.18 9.09 -6.11
C SER A 104 -13.45 8.84 -4.63
N SER A 105 -13.41 7.57 -4.20
CA SER A 105 -13.56 7.19 -2.81
C SER A 105 -12.41 7.69 -1.93
N PHE A 106 -11.17 7.65 -2.43
CA PHE A 106 -10.02 8.23 -1.74
C PHE A 106 -10.17 9.75 -1.57
N ARG A 107 -10.60 10.46 -2.62
CA ARG A 107 -10.88 11.91 -2.56
C ARG A 107 -11.98 12.23 -1.55
N ALA A 108 -13.11 11.52 -1.62
CA ALA A 108 -14.25 11.74 -0.73
C ALA A 108 -13.82 11.57 0.74
N TYR A 109 -13.14 10.47 1.05
CA TYR A 109 -12.60 10.20 2.39
C TYR A 109 -11.61 11.28 2.85
N ALA A 110 -10.63 11.61 2.01
CA ALA A 110 -9.61 12.60 2.33
C ALA A 110 -10.20 14.00 2.57
N ILE A 111 -11.22 14.40 1.80
CA ILE A 111 -11.92 15.69 2.00
C ILE A 111 -12.71 15.69 3.29
N ALA A 112 -13.45 14.61 3.59
CA ALA A 112 -14.27 14.52 4.79
C ALA A 112 -13.40 14.55 6.06
N ARG A 113 -12.38 13.69 6.13
CA ARG A 113 -11.47 13.58 7.28
C ARG A 113 -10.44 14.69 7.34
N GLY A 114 -10.09 15.26 6.19
CA GLY A 114 -9.18 16.40 6.07
C GLY A 114 -9.63 17.67 6.78
N ARG A 115 -10.94 17.83 6.96
CA ARG A 115 -11.52 18.93 7.74
C ARG A 115 -11.24 18.79 9.23
N GLU A 116 -11.08 17.55 9.69
CA GLU A 116 -10.80 17.20 11.08
C GLU A 116 -9.28 17.11 11.32
N ASP A 117 -8.54 16.58 10.35
CA ASP A 117 -7.10 16.36 10.43
C ASP A 117 -6.39 16.64 9.09
N ALA A 118 -5.59 17.73 9.06
CA ALA A 118 -4.83 18.14 7.88
C ALA A 118 -3.74 17.13 7.46
N THR A 119 -3.31 16.23 8.36
CA THR A 119 -2.34 15.18 8.02
C THR A 119 -2.94 14.17 7.03
N VAL A 120 -4.25 13.89 7.13
CA VAL A 120 -4.96 12.99 6.23
C VAL A 120 -4.92 13.55 4.79
N LEU A 121 -5.21 14.84 4.60
CA LEU A 121 -5.11 15.47 3.27
C LEU A 121 -3.70 15.39 2.71
N ARG A 122 -2.68 15.63 3.54
CA ARG A 122 -1.28 15.57 3.11
C ARG A 122 -0.89 14.17 2.65
N VAL A 123 -1.31 13.14 3.38
CA VAL A 123 -1.05 11.74 3.06
C VAL A 123 -1.73 11.34 1.74
N TRP A 124 -3.00 11.70 1.56
CA TRP A 124 -3.77 11.29 0.38
C TRP A 124 -3.48 12.11 -0.88
N LYS A 125 -2.86 13.30 -0.76
CA LYS A 125 -2.58 14.19 -1.90
C LYS A 125 -1.82 13.50 -3.04
N SER A 126 -0.93 12.55 -2.75
CA SER A 126 -0.17 11.82 -3.78
C SER A 126 -0.88 10.58 -4.34
N HIS A 127 -2.08 10.28 -3.86
CA HIS A 127 -2.82 9.06 -4.19
C HIS A 127 -4.26 9.32 -4.62
N SER A 128 -4.75 10.56 -4.48
CA SER A 128 -6.16 10.91 -4.72
C SER A 128 -6.52 10.97 -6.20
N ASP A 129 -5.54 11.24 -7.07
CA ASP A 129 -5.79 11.49 -8.50
C ASP A 129 -5.20 10.40 -9.39
N SER A 130 -4.28 9.58 -8.87
CA SER A 130 -3.73 8.44 -9.58
C SER A 130 -3.05 7.47 -8.63
N PHE A 131 -2.96 6.20 -9.05
CA PHE A 131 -2.00 5.25 -8.51
C PHE A 131 -0.59 5.58 -8.99
N PHE A 132 0.42 5.10 -8.27
CA PHE A 132 1.81 5.20 -8.72
C PHE A 132 2.06 4.34 -9.95
N ASP A 133 1.51 3.12 -9.94
CA ASP A 133 1.48 2.21 -11.07
C ASP A 133 0.30 1.24 -10.89
N VAL A 134 0.07 0.39 -11.89
CA VAL A 134 -0.85 -0.75 -11.81
C VAL A 134 -0.12 -2.00 -12.30
N THR A 135 -0.45 -3.15 -11.74
CA THR A 135 0.06 -4.42 -12.28
C THR A 135 -0.69 -4.79 -13.57
N ASP A 136 -0.08 -5.62 -14.43
CA ASP A 136 -0.61 -5.89 -15.77
C ASP A 136 -1.95 -6.67 -15.72
N PRO A 137 -3.08 -6.07 -16.15
CA PRO A 137 -4.38 -6.73 -16.11
C PRO A 137 -4.51 -7.92 -17.06
N ASN A 138 -3.60 -8.06 -18.04
CA ASN A 138 -3.60 -9.17 -19.00
C ASN A 138 -2.63 -10.28 -18.60
N TYR A 139 -1.96 -10.16 -17.44
CA TYR A 139 -1.07 -11.20 -16.95
C TYR A 139 -1.90 -12.36 -16.37
N HIS A 140 -2.08 -13.41 -17.18
CA HIS A 140 -2.86 -14.59 -16.82
C HIS A 140 -2.09 -15.56 -15.90
N ALA A 141 -1.75 -15.09 -14.70
CA ALA A 141 -1.06 -15.86 -13.69
C ALA A 141 -1.69 -15.63 -12.30
N THR A 142 -1.08 -16.18 -11.25
CA THR A 142 -1.49 -15.89 -9.88
C THR A 142 -1.13 -14.44 -9.50
N ARG A 143 -1.87 -13.86 -8.53
CA ARG A 143 -1.59 -12.49 -8.04
C ARG A 143 -0.14 -12.31 -7.59
N HIS A 144 0.39 -13.34 -6.93
CA HIS A 144 1.76 -13.36 -6.47
C HIS A 144 2.77 -13.25 -7.63
N GLU A 145 2.59 -14.05 -8.69
CA GLU A 145 3.45 -14.03 -9.88
C GLU A 145 3.39 -12.68 -10.60
N GLU A 146 2.19 -12.08 -10.65
CA GLU A 146 2.00 -10.74 -11.22
C GLU A 146 2.79 -9.65 -10.47
N ILE A 147 2.71 -9.65 -9.13
CA ILE A 147 3.45 -8.72 -8.28
C ILE A 147 4.96 -8.91 -8.45
N LEU A 148 5.45 -10.16 -8.41
CA LEU A 148 6.87 -10.44 -8.62
C LEU A 148 7.35 -10.01 -10.00
N ASN A 149 6.56 -10.27 -11.04
CA ASN A 149 6.89 -9.84 -12.39
C ASN A 149 6.99 -8.31 -12.48
N TRP A 150 6.08 -7.58 -11.84
CA TRP A 150 6.15 -6.12 -11.73
C TRP A 150 7.45 -5.68 -11.02
N VAL A 151 7.74 -6.25 -9.84
CA VAL A 151 8.93 -5.91 -9.06
C VAL A 151 10.21 -6.16 -9.87
N TRP A 152 10.33 -7.31 -10.53
CA TRP A 152 11.52 -7.63 -11.32
C TRP A 152 11.65 -6.79 -12.57
N THR A 153 10.55 -6.52 -13.26
CA THR A 153 10.60 -5.69 -14.47
C THR A 153 10.97 -4.26 -14.13
N LYS A 154 10.42 -3.69 -13.05
CA LYS A 154 10.74 -2.34 -12.62
C LYS A 154 12.11 -2.22 -11.95
N ALA A 155 12.49 -3.17 -11.10
CA ALA A 155 13.79 -3.14 -10.41
C ALA A 155 14.98 -3.34 -11.36
N ASN A 156 14.82 -4.10 -12.45
CA ASN A 156 15.90 -4.38 -13.39
C ASN A 156 15.94 -3.45 -14.60
N ASN A 157 14.95 -2.57 -14.77
CA ASN A 157 14.95 -1.65 -15.89
C ASN A 157 15.87 -0.45 -15.59
N ALA A 158 17.09 -0.49 -16.14
CA ALA A 158 18.14 0.52 -15.94
C ALA A 158 17.78 1.94 -16.44
N ARG A 159 16.58 2.12 -17.02
CA ARG A 159 16.06 3.40 -17.50
C ARG A 159 15.06 4.05 -16.54
N GLU A 160 14.73 3.39 -15.43
CA GLU A 160 13.70 3.90 -14.53
C GLU A 160 14.23 5.05 -13.67
N GLU A 161 13.34 6.01 -13.41
CA GLU A 161 13.62 7.19 -12.58
C GLU A 161 13.74 6.84 -11.09
N TYR A 162 13.47 5.58 -10.72
CA TYR A 162 13.39 5.13 -9.35
C TYR A 162 13.96 3.72 -9.10
N ILE A 163 14.29 3.45 -7.84
CA ILE A 163 14.67 2.14 -7.31
C ILE A 163 13.68 1.76 -6.21
N VAL A 164 13.09 0.58 -6.30
CA VAL A 164 12.26 0.01 -5.23
C VAL A 164 13.16 -0.38 -4.06
N ARG A 165 13.04 0.32 -2.95
CA ARG A 165 13.79 0.08 -1.71
C ARG A 165 13.15 -1.00 -0.86
N SER A 166 11.83 -0.94 -0.73
CA SER A 166 11.02 -1.90 0.02
C SER A 166 9.64 -2.04 -0.60
N TRP A 167 8.96 -3.15 -0.33
CA TRP A 167 7.59 -3.34 -0.75
C TRP A 167 6.82 -4.34 0.11
N ILE A 168 5.51 -4.14 0.19
CA ILE A 168 4.56 -5.10 0.77
C ILE A 168 3.34 -5.27 -0.14
N ALA A 169 2.65 -6.39 -0.02
CA ALA A 169 1.35 -6.64 -0.64
C ALA A 169 0.28 -6.79 0.43
N LEU A 170 -0.77 -5.97 0.36
CA LEU A 170 -1.98 -6.08 1.15
C LEU A 170 -3.01 -6.83 0.32
N ASP A 171 -3.34 -8.04 0.74
CA ASP A 171 -4.15 -8.96 -0.05
C ASP A 171 -4.91 -9.92 0.88
N ASP A 172 -6.10 -10.37 0.48
CA ASP A 172 -6.87 -11.34 1.26
C ASP A 172 -6.56 -12.80 0.84
N GLU A 173 -5.95 -12.98 -0.33
CA GLU A 173 -5.41 -14.27 -0.78
C GLU A 173 -4.11 -14.65 -0.03
N ASP A 174 -3.84 -15.95 0.04
CA ASP A 174 -2.58 -16.44 0.61
C ASP A 174 -1.44 -16.35 -0.41
N LEU A 175 -0.79 -15.18 -0.48
CA LEU A 175 0.36 -14.95 -1.37
C LEU A 175 1.63 -15.72 -0.97
N VAL A 176 1.65 -16.37 0.20
CA VAL A 176 2.79 -17.17 0.69
C VAL A 176 2.63 -18.63 0.31
N ASN A 177 1.41 -19.17 0.40
CA ASN A 177 1.09 -20.58 0.20
C ASN A 177 0.25 -20.79 -1.06
N VAL A 178 0.83 -20.54 -2.23
CA VAL A 178 0.15 -20.72 -3.52
C VAL A 178 0.33 -22.16 -4.00
N GLU A 179 -0.75 -22.95 -4.04
CA GLU A 179 -0.82 -24.27 -4.67
C GLU A 179 0.35 -25.23 -4.33
N GLY A 180 0.74 -25.30 -3.06
CA GLY A 180 1.81 -26.19 -2.61
C GLY A 180 3.24 -25.68 -2.89
N ARG A 181 3.37 -24.44 -3.37
CA ARG A 181 4.64 -23.71 -3.42
C ARG A 181 4.66 -22.71 -2.27
N VAL A 182 5.58 -22.94 -1.33
CA VAL A 182 5.96 -21.91 -0.35
C VAL A 182 7.10 -21.13 -0.96
N LEU A 183 6.94 -19.82 -1.08
CA LEU A 183 8.01 -18.92 -1.47
C LEU A 183 8.48 -18.21 -0.20
N PRO A 184 9.56 -18.66 0.46
CA PRO A 184 9.96 -18.13 1.77
C PRO A 184 10.21 -16.62 1.76
N GLU A 185 10.63 -16.08 0.61
CA GLU A 185 10.83 -14.65 0.45
C GLU A 185 9.50 -13.86 0.46
N ALA A 186 8.39 -14.44 0.00
CA ALA A 186 7.08 -13.79 0.00
C ALA A 186 6.58 -13.47 1.42
N ILE A 187 7.00 -14.23 2.43
CA ILE A 187 6.65 -14.00 3.85
C ILE A 187 7.10 -12.63 4.33
N LYS A 188 8.18 -12.09 3.77
CA LYS A 188 8.73 -10.78 4.15
C LYS A 188 7.96 -9.62 3.52
N HIS A 189 7.03 -9.91 2.61
CA HIS A 189 6.35 -8.92 1.79
C HIS A 189 4.82 -9.02 1.87
N ALA A 190 4.25 -10.19 2.17
CA ALA A 190 2.80 -10.37 2.20
C ALA A 190 2.18 -10.03 3.57
N VAL A 191 1.12 -9.23 3.54
CA VAL A 191 0.23 -8.96 4.68
C VAL A 191 -1.15 -9.46 4.30
N LYS A 192 -1.49 -10.65 4.81
CA LYS A 192 -2.78 -11.30 4.54
C LYS A 192 -3.89 -10.69 5.40
N THR A 193 -4.96 -10.19 4.78
CA THR A 193 -6.18 -9.78 5.48
C THR A 193 -7.17 -10.94 5.56
N GLU A 194 -8.14 -10.85 6.48
CA GLU A 194 -9.32 -11.71 6.41
C GLU A 194 -10.38 -11.03 5.53
N SER A 195 -10.80 -11.69 4.44
CA SER A 195 -11.72 -11.10 3.45
C SER A 195 -13.02 -10.56 4.06
N SER A 196 -13.49 -11.19 5.16
CA SER A 196 -14.72 -10.79 5.86
C SER A 196 -14.57 -9.53 6.72
N VAL A 197 -13.32 -9.20 7.08
CA VAL A 197 -12.98 -8.12 8.01
C VAL A 197 -12.37 -6.93 7.27
N GLY A 198 -11.51 -7.19 6.28
CA GLY A 198 -10.68 -6.19 5.63
C GLY A 198 -9.39 -5.88 6.38
N LEU A 199 -8.74 -4.80 5.97
CA LEU A 199 -7.53 -4.27 6.58
C LEU A 199 -7.81 -3.72 7.98
N THR A 200 -7.08 -4.20 9.00
CA THR A 200 -7.16 -3.70 10.37
C THR A 200 -5.84 -3.10 10.85
N LEU A 201 -5.84 -2.50 12.04
CA LEU A 201 -4.61 -1.98 12.65
C LEU A 201 -3.56 -3.07 12.95
N THR A 202 -3.96 -4.33 13.08
CA THR A 202 -3.04 -5.46 13.24
C THR A 202 -2.20 -5.63 11.99
N GLU A 203 -2.84 -5.69 10.82
CA GLU A 203 -2.17 -5.78 9.52
C GLU A 203 -1.33 -4.54 9.23
N VAL A 204 -1.80 -3.35 9.62
CA VAL A 204 -1.02 -2.11 9.53
C VAL A 204 0.29 -2.22 10.31
N CYS A 205 0.24 -2.68 11.56
CA CYS A 205 1.44 -2.85 12.38
C CYS A 205 2.42 -3.87 11.79
N LEU A 206 1.91 -4.95 11.19
CA LEU A 206 2.73 -5.92 10.47
C LEU A 206 3.38 -5.28 9.24
N GLY A 207 2.60 -4.60 8.39
CA GLY A 207 3.09 -3.95 7.18
C GLY A 207 4.20 -2.93 7.46
N VAL A 208 4.04 -2.07 8.48
CA VAL A 208 5.09 -1.13 8.90
C VAL A 208 6.36 -1.88 9.30
N ARG A 209 6.26 -2.93 10.13
CA ARG A 209 7.42 -3.72 10.56
C ARG A 209 8.16 -4.39 9.40
N LEU A 210 7.43 -4.89 8.41
CA LEU A 210 8.00 -5.52 7.22
C LEU A 210 8.78 -4.49 6.39
N ILE A 211 8.19 -3.34 6.09
CA ILE A 211 8.84 -2.25 5.35
C ILE A 211 10.10 -1.77 6.09
N GLU A 212 10.01 -1.47 7.39
CA GLU A 212 11.16 -1.02 8.17
C GLU A 212 12.31 -2.04 8.18
N THR A 213 11.98 -3.33 8.20
CA THR A 213 12.97 -4.41 8.13
C THR A 213 13.67 -4.43 6.78
N GLN A 214 12.91 -4.36 5.68
CA GLN A 214 13.46 -4.32 4.33
C GLN A 214 14.32 -3.06 4.11
N ILE A 215 13.92 -1.89 4.62
CA ILE A 215 14.72 -0.66 4.55
C ILE A 215 16.07 -0.84 5.24
N ARG A 216 16.09 -1.42 6.45
CA ARG A 216 17.35 -1.72 7.16
C ARG A 216 18.26 -2.65 6.36
N GLU A 217 17.69 -3.72 5.81
CA GLU A 217 18.42 -4.69 4.98
C GLU A 217 19.00 -4.05 3.72
N PHE A 218 18.22 -3.21 3.02
CA PHE A 218 18.66 -2.48 1.84
C PHE A 218 19.91 -1.63 2.13
N HIS A 219 19.90 -0.87 3.23
CA HIS A 219 21.04 -0.06 3.62
C HIS A 219 22.26 -0.88 4.04
N LEU A 220 22.07 -2.04 4.68
CA LEU A 220 23.15 -2.96 5.02
C LEU A 220 23.82 -3.56 3.77
N MET A 221 23.04 -3.88 2.74
CA MET A 221 23.58 -4.39 1.47
C MET A 221 24.39 -3.33 0.73
N LYS A 222 23.92 -2.07 0.69
CA LYS A 222 24.63 -0.97 0.03
C LYS A 222 25.98 -0.61 0.66
N ARG A 223 26.16 -0.85 1.97
CA ARG A 223 27.45 -0.60 2.66
C ARG A 223 28.53 -1.64 2.35
N LYS A 224 28.15 -2.80 1.79
CA LYS A 224 29.08 -3.90 1.48
C LYS A 224 29.64 -3.84 0.05
N ILE A 225 29.07 -2.98 -0.79
CA ILE A 225 29.49 -2.75 -2.19
C ILE A 225 30.42 -1.53 -2.19
#